data_AF-A0A1Q7N049-F1
#
_entry.id   AF-A0A1Q7N049-F1
#
_cell.length_a   1.000
_cell.length_b   1.000
_cell.length_c   1.000
_cell.angle_alpha   90.00
_cell.angle_beta   90.00
_cell.angle_gamma   90.00
#
_symmetry.space_group_name_H-M   'P 1'
#
loop_
_entity.id
_entity.type
_entity.pdbx_description
1 polymer ?
#
loop_
_entity_poly.entity_id
_entity_poly.type
_entity_poly.pdbx_seq_one_letter_code
_entity_poly.pdbx_strand_id
1 'polypeptide(L)'
;MCAKYNKPVMIHLSDSIGRFYPISPSNERYEAGLWHGSGDEGNYYKNGSPSHERIEKARENMHARHPRTIFVNAHLAMLYYDPAKVAVLLDTYPNAMVETSATVQDLGRAPRFWRDFIIKYQDRILFGTDGNPRMDPDTFWLPHFRFFETFDEYFEHPAQIRLAGGSPGHGRWNISGIGLPDQVLRKVYYQNALKYLPSLRDSLNRLLAARGLQ
;
A
#
# COMPACT_ATOMS: atom_id res chain seq x y z
N MET A 1 5.82 -24.14 6.31
CA MET A 1 7.04 -23.58 6.94
C MET A 1 6.74 -22.30 7.72
N CYS A 2 6.20 -21.24 7.10
CA CYS A 2 5.99 -19.94 7.75
C CYS A 2 5.15 -20.00 9.04
N ALA A 3 3.99 -20.67 9.01
CA ALA A 3 3.17 -20.88 10.22
C ALA A 3 3.91 -21.60 11.36
N LYS A 4 4.79 -22.56 11.04
CA LYS A 4 5.55 -23.32 12.06
C LYS A 4 6.53 -22.43 12.82
N TYR A 5 7.09 -21.41 12.18
CA TYR A 5 8.13 -20.55 12.73
C TYR A 5 7.65 -19.13 13.05
N ASN A 6 6.33 -18.91 13.05
CA ASN A 6 5.70 -17.60 13.23
C ASN A 6 6.34 -16.51 12.33
N LYS A 7 6.57 -16.86 11.06
CA LYS A 7 7.10 -15.93 10.05
C LYS A 7 5.96 -15.43 9.17
N PRO A 8 5.79 -14.11 9.00
CA PRO A 8 4.81 -13.58 8.08
C PRO A 8 5.26 -13.85 6.64
N VAL A 9 4.30 -13.87 5.72
CA VAL A 9 4.55 -13.96 4.29
C VAL A 9 4.04 -12.68 3.65
N MET A 10 4.95 -11.88 3.10
CA MET A 10 4.53 -10.76 2.25
C MET A 10 4.16 -11.30 0.88
N ILE A 11 2.98 -10.94 0.39
CA ILE A 11 2.48 -11.37 -0.92
C ILE A 11 2.18 -10.15 -1.79
N HIS A 12 2.77 -10.16 -2.98
CA HIS A 12 2.43 -9.25 -4.06
C HIS A 12 1.54 -10.01 -5.04
N LEU A 13 0.29 -9.57 -5.18
CA LEU A 13 -0.72 -10.26 -5.98
C LEU A 13 -1.69 -9.24 -6.55
N SER A 14 -2.11 -9.47 -7.79
CA SER A 14 -2.95 -8.54 -8.58
C SER A 14 -2.19 -7.28 -8.98
N ASP A 15 -2.90 -6.35 -9.60
CA ASP A 15 -2.41 -5.04 -9.99
C ASP A 15 -3.57 -4.04 -9.91
N SER A 16 -3.30 -2.75 -10.11
CA SER A 16 -4.32 -1.70 -10.13
C SER A 16 -5.46 -2.09 -11.08
N ILE A 17 -6.72 -1.94 -10.63
CA ILE A 17 -7.90 -2.36 -11.39
C ILE A 17 -7.93 -1.75 -12.80
N GLY A 18 -7.38 -0.53 -12.97
CA GLY A 18 -7.26 0.12 -14.27
C GLY A 18 -6.47 -0.68 -15.31
N ARG A 19 -5.54 -1.54 -14.92
CA ARG A 19 -4.81 -2.42 -15.85
C ARG A 19 -5.65 -3.59 -16.36
N PHE A 20 -6.79 -3.88 -15.75
CA PHE A 20 -7.74 -4.90 -16.24
C PHE A 20 -8.81 -4.29 -17.18
N TYR A 21 -8.74 -2.99 -17.45
CA TYR A 21 -9.63 -2.26 -18.36
C TYR A 21 -8.90 -1.82 -19.64
N PRO A 22 -9.62 -1.52 -20.73
CA PRO A 22 -9.02 -0.98 -21.94
C PRO A 22 -8.17 0.26 -21.68
N ILE A 23 -7.04 0.39 -22.37
CA ILE A 23 -6.28 1.64 -22.43
C ILE A 23 -7.13 2.64 -23.21
N SER A 24 -7.69 3.62 -22.51
CA SER A 24 -8.58 4.63 -23.09
C SER A 24 -8.55 5.91 -22.25
N PRO A 25 -8.94 7.07 -22.80
CA PRO A 25 -9.09 8.30 -22.03
C PRO A 25 -10.07 8.20 -20.85
N SER A 26 -11.00 7.25 -20.88
CA SER A 26 -11.92 6.95 -19.77
C SER A 26 -11.29 6.12 -18.65
N ASN A 27 -10.09 5.56 -18.85
CA ASN A 27 -9.36 4.82 -17.83
C ASN A 27 -8.40 5.78 -17.11
N GLU A 28 -8.58 5.98 -15.81
CA GLU A 28 -7.71 6.88 -15.02
C GLU A 28 -6.23 6.45 -15.02
N ARG A 29 -5.96 5.19 -15.36
CA ARG A 29 -4.63 4.61 -15.51
C ARG A 29 -4.13 4.62 -16.95
N TYR A 30 -4.68 5.48 -17.81
CA TYR A 30 -4.28 5.61 -19.22
C TYR A 30 -2.76 5.70 -19.39
N GLU A 31 -2.10 6.61 -18.67
CA GLU A 31 -0.65 6.78 -18.76
C GLU A 31 0.14 5.63 -18.12
N ALA A 32 -0.46 4.98 -17.13
CA ALA A 32 0.13 3.80 -16.51
C ALA A 32 0.13 2.60 -17.45
N GLY A 33 -0.90 2.50 -18.29
CA GLY A 33 -0.97 1.54 -19.39
C GLY A 33 0.08 1.77 -20.48
N LEU A 34 0.73 2.94 -20.53
CA LEU A 34 1.80 3.25 -21.48
C LEU A 34 3.21 2.90 -20.94
N TRP A 35 3.33 2.35 -19.72
CA TRP A 35 4.61 2.15 -19.02
C TRP A 35 5.64 1.31 -19.78
N HIS A 36 5.23 0.48 -20.74
CA HIS A 36 6.11 -0.49 -21.39
C HIS A 36 6.22 -0.33 -22.91
N GLY A 37 5.92 0.85 -23.46
CA GLY A 37 6.21 1.19 -24.86
C GLY A 37 4.98 1.15 -25.77
N SER A 38 5.19 0.86 -27.06
CA SER A 38 4.19 1.00 -28.13
C SER A 38 3.13 -0.12 -28.19
N GLY A 39 2.85 -0.81 -27.07
CA GLY A 39 1.92 -1.93 -27.01
C GLY A 39 1.27 -2.13 -25.63
N ASP A 40 0.50 -3.20 -25.46
CA ASP A 40 -0.28 -3.51 -24.24
C ASP A 40 0.57 -4.17 -23.12
N GLU A 41 1.89 -4.06 -23.17
CA GLU A 41 2.77 -4.64 -22.14
C GLU A 41 2.42 -4.03 -20.77
N GLY A 42 1.97 -4.87 -19.83
CA GLY A 42 1.49 -4.44 -18.51
C GLY A 42 0.00 -4.10 -18.42
N ASN A 43 -0.76 -4.17 -19.51
CA ASN A 43 -2.24 -4.18 -19.48
C ASN A 43 -2.76 -5.62 -19.59
N TYR A 44 -3.70 -5.99 -18.72
CA TYR A 44 -4.27 -7.32 -18.58
C TYR A 44 -5.65 -7.48 -19.26
N TYR A 45 -6.17 -6.43 -19.89
CA TYR A 45 -7.44 -6.46 -20.58
C TYR A 45 -7.38 -7.36 -21.81
N LYS A 46 -8.11 -8.48 -21.77
CA LYS A 46 -8.25 -9.44 -22.89
C LYS A 46 -6.92 -9.94 -23.48
N ASN A 47 -5.83 -9.93 -22.71
CA ASN A 47 -4.51 -10.39 -23.15
C ASN A 47 -4.25 -11.90 -22.88
N GLY A 48 -5.25 -12.63 -22.37
CA GLY A 48 -5.13 -14.05 -21.99
C GLY A 48 -4.71 -14.30 -20.54
N SER A 49 -4.40 -13.25 -19.77
CA SER A 49 -4.10 -13.35 -18.33
C SER A 49 -5.36 -13.69 -17.51
N PRO A 50 -5.22 -14.27 -16.30
CA PRO A 50 -6.34 -14.44 -15.38
C PRO A 50 -7.09 -13.14 -15.13
N SER A 51 -8.43 -13.20 -15.03
CA SER A 51 -9.23 -12.03 -14.66
C SER A 51 -8.92 -11.59 -13.23
N HIS A 52 -9.18 -10.31 -12.94
CA HIS A 52 -9.04 -9.76 -11.60
C HIS A 52 -9.85 -10.59 -10.57
N GLU A 53 -11.09 -10.98 -10.88
CA GLU A 53 -11.92 -11.80 -9.98
C GLU A 53 -11.30 -13.18 -9.71
N ARG A 54 -10.69 -13.80 -10.72
CA ARG A 54 -10.00 -15.09 -10.55
C ARG A 54 -8.79 -14.95 -9.62
N ILE A 55 -8.05 -13.85 -9.74
CA ILE A 55 -6.90 -13.54 -8.87
C ILE A 55 -7.36 -13.31 -7.43
N GLU A 56 -8.38 -12.48 -7.22
CA GLU A 56 -8.90 -12.20 -5.88
C GLU A 56 -9.53 -13.45 -5.25
N LYS A 57 -10.21 -14.29 -6.02
CA LYS A 57 -10.71 -15.57 -5.51
C LYS A 57 -9.58 -16.51 -5.09
N ALA A 58 -8.46 -16.49 -5.81
CA ALA A 58 -7.27 -17.24 -5.40
C ALA A 58 -6.68 -16.69 -4.08
N ARG A 59 -6.67 -15.37 -3.88
CA ARG A 59 -6.26 -14.73 -2.61
C ARG A 59 -7.13 -15.19 -1.44
N GLU A 60 -8.45 -15.13 -1.58
CA GLU A 60 -9.41 -15.61 -0.57
C GLU A 60 -9.15 -17.07 -0.18
N ASN A 61 -9.00 -17.93 -1.19
CA ASN A 61 -8.75 -19.35 -0.99
C ASN A 61 -7.41 -19.61 -0.28
N MET A 62 -6.39 -18.81 -0.57
CA MET A 62 -5.09 -18.89 0.11
C MET A 62 -5.22 -18.54 1.60
N HIS A 63 -5.90 -17.43 1.94
CA HIS A 63 -6.11 -17.05 3.34
C HIS A 63 -6.90 -18.12 4.10
N ALA A 64 -7.98 -18.61 3.51
CA ALA A 64 -8.85 -19.63 4.11
C ALA A 64 -8.12 -20.96 4.38
N ARG A 65 -7.24 -21.40 3.46
CA ARG A 65 -6.50 -22.67 3.60
C ARG A 65 -5.34 -22.59 4.59
N HIS A 66 -4.90 -21.39 4.93
CA HIS A 66 -3.71 -21.18 5.76
C HIS A 66 -3.97 -20.28 6.98
N PRO A 67 -4.95 -20.63 7.85
CA PRO A 67 -5.40 -19.75 8.93
C PRO A 67 -4.33 -19.45 10.00
N ARG A 68 -3.26 -20.26 10.05
CA ARG A 68 -2.12 -20.07 10.97
C ARG A 68 -0.94 -19.30 10.36
N THR A 69 -0.99 -18.98 9.07
CA THR A 69 0.05 -18.18 8.40
C THR A 69 -0.41 -16.75 8.34
N ILE A 70 0.38 -15.82 8.89
CA ILE A 70 0.13 -14.39 8.71
C ILE A 70 0.61 -13.96 7.32
N PHE A 71 -0.25 -13.27 6.59
CA PHE A 71 0.05 -12.73 5.28
C PHE A 71 0.05 -11.20 5.34
N VAL A 72 1.09 -10.54 4.84
CA VAL A 72 1.10 -9.10 4.59
C VAL A 72 0.78 -8.90 3.11
N ASN A 73 -0.43 -8.43 2.80
CA ASN A 73 -0.88 -8.19 1.44
C ASN A 73 -0.37 -6.81 1.00
N ALA A 74 0.47 -6.82 -0.04
CA ALA A 74 1.09 -5.61 -0.55
C ALA A 74 0.08 -4.64 -1.17
N HIS A 75 0.39 -3.35 -1.15
CA HIS A 75 -0.30 -2.23 -1.79
C HIS A 75 -1.78 -2.14 -1.41
N LEU A 76 -2.08 -2.25 -0.09
CA LEU A 76 -3.41 -2.44 0.50
C LEU A 76 -4.28 -3.41 -0.34
N ALA A 77 -3.62 -4.50 -0.71
CA ALA A 77 -4.03 -5.64 -1.51
C ALA A 77 -4.47 -5.34 -2.96
N MET A 78 -4.04 -4.22 -3.57
CA MET A 78 -4.51 -3.73 -4.88
C MET A 78 -6.04 -3.52 -4.96
N LEU A 79 -6.71 -3.53 -3.80
CA LEU A 79 -8.14 -3.34 -3.63
C LEU A 79 -8.48 -1.91 -3.21
N TYR A 80 -7.50 -1.02 -3.09
CA TYR A 80 -7.65 0.36 -2.60
C TYR A 80 -8.61 1.23 -3.43
N TYR A 81 -8.95 0.83 -4.66
CA TYR A 81 -9.98 1.51 -5.44
C TYR A 81 -11.38 1.36 -4.82
N ASP A 82 -11.58 0.35 -3.97
CA ASP A 82 -12.80 0.10 -3.20
C ASP A 82 -12.42 -0.33 -1.78
N PRO A 83 -12.35 0.61 -0.83
CA PRO A 83 -11.92 0.30 0.52
C PRO A 83 -12.82 -0.70 1.26
N ALA A 84 -14.08 -0.88 0.82
CA ALA A 84 -14.96 -1.90 1.38
C ALA A 84 -14.42 -3.31 1.11
N LYS A 85 -13.75 -3.52 -0.04
CA LYS A 85 -13.09 -4.81 -0.34
C LYS A 85 -11.90 -5.07 0.58
N VAL A 86 -11.12 -4.03 0.90
CA VAL A 86 -10.03 -4.15 1.87
C VAL A 86 -10.59 -4.47 3.27
N ALA A 87 -11.68 -3.81 3.67
CA ALA A 87 -12.36 -4.10 4.93
C ALA A 87 -12.84 -5.55 4.99
N VAL A 88 -13.52 -6.05 3.95
CA VAL A 88 -13.97 -7.45 3.87
C VAL A 88 -12.81 -8.43 3.99
N LEU A 89 -11.68 -8.16 3.33
CA LEU A 89 -10.47 -8.99 3.47
C LEU A 89 -9.99 -9.05 4.92
N LEU A 90 -9.89 -7.91 5.60
CA LEU A 90 -9.36 -7.83 6.97
C LEU A 90 -10.34 -8.40 8.02
N ASP A 91 -11.64 -8.19 7.82
CA ASP A 91 -12.71 -8.67 8.71
C ASP A 91 -12.92 -10.18 8.57
N THR A 92 -12.84 -10.70 7.35
CA THR A 92 -13.07 -12.14 7.06
C THR A 92 -11.88 -13.00 7.48
N TYR A 93 -10.66 -12.49 7.31
CA TYR A 93 -9.43 -13.28 7.48
C TYR A 93 -8.57 -12.69 8.61
N PRO A 94 -8.61 -13.27 9.83
CA PRO A 94 -7.78 -12.83 10.97
C PRO A 94 -6.26 -12.92 10.72
N ASN A 95 -5.86 -13.65 9.69
CA ASN A 95 -4.48 -13.81 9.27
C ASN A 95 -4.04 -12.86 8.14
N ALA A 96 -4.91 -11.96 7.67
CA ALA A 96 -4.61 -10.98 6.62
C ALA A 96 -4.14 -9.62 7.20
N MET A 97 -2.92 -9.22 6.95
CA MET A 97 -2.45 -7.84 7.15
C MET A 97 -2.30 -7.17 5.79
N VAL A 98 -2.17 -5.86 5.79
CA VAL A 98 -2.01 -5.04 4.59
C VAL A 98 -0.93 -4.00 4.84
N GLU A 99 -0.41 -3.39 3.78
CA GLU A 99 0.59 -2.34 3.90
C GLU A 99 0.43 -1.23 2.85
N THR A 100 1.01 -0.06 3.12
CA THR A 100 0.68 1.20 2.40
C THR A 100 1.56 1.49 1.19
N SER A 101 2.52 0.65 0.85
CA SER A 101 3.47 0.90 -0.22
C SER A 101 2.79 1.05 -1.57
N ALA A 102 3.32 1.93 -2.43
CA ALA A 102 2.75 2.25 -3.74
C ALA A 102 1.24 2.57 -3.72
N THR A 103 0.67 3.07 -2.61
CA THR A 103 -0.77 3.43 -2.53
C THR A 103 -1.03 4.88 -2.16
N VAL A 104 -0.05 5.62 -1.63
CA VAL A 104 -0.26 6.98 -1.10
C VAL A 104 -0.94 7.90 -2.12
N GLN A 105 -0.57 7.77 -3.39
CA GLN A 105 -1.20 8.52 -4.48
C GLN A 105 -2.71 8.25 -4.63
N ASP A 106 -3.17 7.06 -4.30
CA ASP A 106 -4.57 6.67 -4.40
C ASP A 106 -5.34 6.99 -3.12
N LEU A 107 -4.74 6.70 -1.96
CA LEU A 107 -5.39 6.95 -0.67
C LEU A 107 -5.66 8.45 -0.45
N GLY A 108 -4.71 9.31 -0.82
CA GLY A 108 -4.81 10.74 -0.60
C GLY A 108 -5.83 11.46 -1.48
N ARG A 109 -6.51 10.76 -2.39
CA ARG A 109 -7.68 11.27 -3.13
C ARG A 109 -8.98 11.20 -2.31
N ALA A 110 -9.01 10.36 -1.28
CA ALA A 110 -10.14 10.19 -0.38
C ALA A 110 -9.69 10.26 1.10
N PRO A 111 -9.08 11.39 1.53
CA PRO A 111 -8.32 11.47 2.78
C PRO A 111 -9.15 11.17 4.02
N ARG A 112 -10.38 11.70 4.11
CA ARG A 112 -11.28 11.46 5.25
C ARG A 112 -11.63 9.97 5.41
N PHE A 113 -11.93 9.32 4.28
CA PHE A 113 -12.26 7.90 4.28
C PHE A 113 -11.05 7.07 4.76
N TRP A 114 -9.89 7.32 4.16
CA TRP A 114 -8.69 6.54 4.45
C TRP A 114 -8.14 6.79 5.85
N ARG A 115 -8.33 8.00 6.40
CA ARG A 115 -8.12 8.28 7.83
C ARG A 115 -8.93 7.32 8.69
N ASP A 116 -10.26 7.30 8.51
CA ASP A 116 -11.16 6.49 9.33
C ASP A 116 -10.86 4.99 9.17
N PHE A 117 -10.57 4.56 7.94
CA PHE A 117 -10.16 3.19 7.64
C PHE A 117 -8.87 2.81 8.40
N ILE A 118 -7.82 3.63 8.29
CA ILE A 118 -6.53 3.33 8.91
C ILE A 118 -6.65 3.34 10.44
N ILE A 119 -7.44 4.25 11.02
CA ILE A 119 -7.71 4.27 12.47
C ILE A 119 -8.45 2.99 12.89
N LYS A 120 -9.48 2.56 12.15
CA LYS A 120 -10.24 1.33 12.44
C LYS A 120 -9.35 0.08 12.40
N TYR A 121 -8.50 -0.02 11.39
CA TYR A 121 -7.67 -1.19 11.12
C TYR A 121 -6.21 -1.05 11.57
N GLN A 122 -5.92 -0.09 12.44
CA GLN A 122 -4.57 0.34 12.84
C GLN A 122 -3.64 -0.78 13.29
N ASP A 123 -4.16 -1.91 13.81
CA ASP A 123 -3.36 -3.04 14.29
C ASP A 123 -3.00 -4.07 13.19
N ARG A 124 -3.49 -3.87 11.96
CA ARG A 124 -3.37 -4.77 10.80
C ARG A 124 -2.69 -4.11 9.59
N ILE A 125 -2.26 -2.86 9.72
CA ILE A 125 -1.66 -2.07 8.64
C ILE A 125 -0.18 -1.82 8.93
N LEU A 126 0.69 -2.14 7.98
CA LEU A 126 2.11 -1.79 8.04
C LEU A 126 2.41 -0.61 7.12
N PHE A 127 3.40 0.17 7.50
CA PHE A 127 3.99 1.16 6.62
C PHE A 127 4.90 0.50 5.58
N GLY A 128 4.77 0.97 4.35
CA GLY A 128 5.68 0.69 3.26
C GLY A 128 5.63 1.81 2.24
N THR A 129 6.68 1.93 1.44
CA THR A 129 6.80 2.93 0.36
C THR A 129 7.08 2.31 -1.00
N ASP A 130 7.58 1.06 -1.01
CA ASP A 130 8.01 0.33 -2.22
C ASP A 130 9.04 1.13 -3.04
N GLY A 131 9.82 1.92 -2.28
CA GLY A 131 10.91 2.73 -2.78
C GLY A 131 12.26 2.32 -2.21
N ASN A 132 13.33 2.78 -2.85
CA ASN A 132 14.69 2.62 -2.35
C ASN A 132 14.96 3.59 -1.16
N PRO A 133 15.60 3.14 -0.07
CA PRO A 133 15.92 4.01 1.06
C PRO A 133 16.77 5.25 0.73
N ARG A 134 17.51 5.21 -0.37
CA ARG A 134 18.37 6.30 -0.86
C ARG A 134 17.65 7.29 -1.77
N MET A 135 16.34 7.13 -1.98
CA MET A 135 15.59 8.11 -2.77
C MET A 135 15.54 9.45 -2.05
N ASP A 136 15.36 10.46 -2.88
CA ASP A 136 15.46 11.86 -2.48
C ASP A 136 14.53 12.19 -1.29
N PRO A 137 15.06 12.78 -0.21
CA PRO A 137 14.26 13.07 0.97
C PRO A 137 13.07 13.98 0.70
N ASP A 138 13.22 15.00 -0.15
CA ASP A 138 12.21 16.05 -0.33
C ASP A 138 11.09 15.63 -1.28
N THR A 139 11.43 14.88 -2.34
CA THR A 139 10.48 14.47 -3.37
C THR A 139 9.89 13.08 -3.15
N PHE A 140 10.54 12.22 -2.35
CA PHE A 140 10.03 10.90 -2.05
C PHE A 140 9.61 10.74 -0.59
N TRP A 141 10.48 10.99 0.37
CA TRP A 141 10.20 10.67 1.78
C TRP A 141 9.26 11.66 2.44
N LEU A 142 9.51 12.96 2.30
CA LEU A 142 8.72 14.02 2.91
C LEU A 142 7.24 13.94 2.52
N PRO A 143 6.86 13.68 1.25
CA PRO A 143 5.45 13.49 0.89
C PRO A 143 4.77 12.29 1.55
N HIS A 144 5.49 11.21 1.87
CA HIS A 144 4.92 10.10 2.62
C HIS A 144 4.57 10.54 4.04
N PHE A 145 5.50 11.18 4.75
CA PHE A 145 5.25 11.66 6.12
C PHE A 145 4.17 12.73 6.12
N ARG A 146 4.22 13.69 5.19
CA ARG A 146 3.20 14.71 4.99
C ARG A 146 1.81 14.09 4.83
N PHE A 147 1.67 13.07 4.00
CA PHE A 147 0.41 12.35 3.83
C PHE A 147 -0.11 11.77 5.16
N PHE A 148 0.72 11.07 5.93
CA PHE A 148 0.25 10.42 7.15
C PHE A 148 0.05 11.38 8.32
N GLU A 149 0.88 12.42 8.45
CA GLU A 149 1.03 13.20 9.69
C GLU A 149 0.27 14.52 9.67
N THR A 150 -0.03 15.08 8.49
CA THR A 150 -0.65 16.41 8.38
C THR A 150 -2.06 16.35 7.79
N PHE A 151 -2.79 17.46 7.94
CA PHE A 151 -4.04 17.71 7.22
C PHE A 151 -3.81 18.61 5.99
N ASP A 152 -2.56 18.68 5.50
CA ASP A 152 -2.25 19.51 4.35
C ASP A 152 -3.02 19.03 3.12
N GLU A 153 -3.53 19.96 2.35
CA GLU A 153 -4.32 19.67 1.17
C GLU A 153 -3.52 19.97 -0.10
N TYR A 154 -3.86 19.23 -1.16
CA TYR A 154 -3.45 19.52 -2.53
C TYR A 154 -1.93 19.65 -2.75
N PHE A 155 -1.19 18.58 -2.47
CA PHE A 155 0.25 18.49 -2.76
C PHE A 155 0.60 17.30 -3.66
N GLU A 156 1.77 17.35 -4.29
CA GLU A 156 2.24 16.25 -5.15
C GLU A 156 2.47 14.99 -4.32
N HIS A 157 1.95 13.86 -4.79
CA HIS A 157 2.22 12.57 -4.18
C HIS A 157 3.64 12.09 -4.49
N PRO A 158 4.24 11.23 -3.65
CA PRO A 158 5.51 10.61 -3.98
C PRO A 158 5.34 9.75 -5.24
N ALA A 159 6.21 9.94 -6.23
CA ALA A 159 6.19 9.17 -7.46
C ALA A 159 7.40 8.24 -7.48
N GLN A 160 7.17 6.93 -7.40
CA GLN A 160 8.24 5.94 -7.59
C GLN A 160 8.79 5.98 -9.02
N ILE A 161 7.90 6.22 -9.98
CA ILE A 161 8.21 6.28 -11.40
C ILE A 161 7.65 7.60 -11.93
N ARG A 162 8.52 8.39 -12.56
CA ARG A 162 8.13 9.52 -13.41
C ARG A 162 8.44 9.15 -14.86
N LEU A 163 7.49 9.39 -15.76
CA LEU A 163 7.71 9.22 -17.21
C LEU A 163 8.76 10.24 -17.70
N ALA A 164 9.31 10.04 -18.90
CA ALA A 164 10.31 10.95 -19.49
C ALA A 164 9.85 12.42 -19.54
N GLY A 165 8.54 12.67 -19.62
CA GLY A 165 7.93 13.99 -19.54
C GLY A 165 7.62 14.50 -18.12
N GLY A 166 8.13 13.86 -17.06
CA GLY A 166 7.97 14.26 -15.65
C GLY A 166 6.66 13.84 -14.98
N SER A 167 5.70 13.31 -15.75
CA SER A 167 4.39 12.84 -15.25
C SER A 167 4.55 11.69 -14.26
N PRO A 168 3.90 11.72 -13.08
CA PRO A 168 3.88 10.57 -12.21
C PRO A 168 3.23 9.39 -12.94
N GLY A 169 3.92 8.26 -13.02
CA GLY A 169 3.43 7.07 -13.72
C GLY A 169 2.12 6.52 -13.14
N HIS A 170 1.73 6.97 -11.95
CA HIS A 170 0.57 6.50 -11.22
C HIS A 170 -0.63 7.46 -11.28
N GLY A 171 -0.54 8.60 -11.94
CA GLY A 171 -1.64 9.57 -12.04
C GLY A 171 -1.20 11.02 -12.00
N ARG A 172 -1.97 11.92 -12.62
CA ARG A 172 -1.74 13.37 -12.63
C ARG A 172 -2.64 14.11 -11.65
N TRP A 173 -2.67 13.68 -10.41
CA TRP A 173 -3.49 14.30 -9.38
C TRP A 173 -2.64 14.63 -8.16
N ASN A 174 -3.07 15.65 -7.44
CA ASN A 174 -2.55 15.95 -6.11
C ASN A 174 -3.33 15.15 -5.06
N ILE A 175 -2.72 15.01 -3.90
CA ILE A 175 -3.29 14.32 -2.74
C ILE A 175 -3.41 15.26 -1.55
N SER A 176 -4.15 14.82 -0.54
CA SER A 176 -4.23 15.48 0.76
C SER A 176 -3.86 14.52 1.88
N GLY A 177 -3.33 15.07 2.97
CA GLY A 177 -2.95 14.32 4.15
C GLY A 177 -4.14 13.86 4.97
N ILE A 178 -3.90 12.85 5.80
CA ILE A 178 -4.90 12.17 6.61
C ILE A 178 -4.73 12.41 8.11
N GLY A 179 -3.66 13.11 8.54
CA GLY A 179 -3.45 13.64 9.88
C GLY A 179 -3.56 12.64 11.03
N LEU A 180 -3.03 11.41 10.88
CA LEU A 180 -3.22 10.31 11.83
C LEU A 180 -2.73 10.68 13.24
N PRO A 181 -3.45 10.26 14.31
CA PRO A 181 -2.96 10.44 15.67
C PRO A 181 -1.63 9.70 15.92
N ASP A 182 -0.75 10.25 16.75
CA ASP A 182 0.57 9.67 17.10
C ASP A 182 0.52 8.18 17.46
N GLN A 183 -0.47 7.77 18.25
CA GLN A 183 -0.63 6.37 18.64
C GLN A 183 -0.88 5.45 17.44
N VAL A 184 -1.57 5.93 16.41
CA VAL A 184 -1.82 5.20 15.17
C VAL A 184 -0.57 5.22 14.30
N LEU A 185 0.11 6.38 14.19
CA LEU A 185 1.37 6.52 13.46
C LEU A 185 2.42 5.51 13.95
N ARG A 186 2.61 5.38 15.27
CA ARG A 186 3.56 4.41 15.84
C ARG A 186 3.22 2.96 15.47
N LYS A 187 1.93 2.61 15.47
CA LYS A 187 1.47 1.28 15.06
C LYS A 187 1.81 0.98 13.61
N VAL A 188 1.45 1.90 12.73
CA VAL A 188 1.66 1.79 11.28
C VAL A 188 3.16 1.79 10.95
N TYR A 189 3.92 2.73 11.49
CA TYR A 189 5.36 2.88 11.19
C TYR A 189 6.23 1.75 11.71
N TYR A 190 5.96 1.19 12.89
CA TYR A 190 6.86 0.17 13.41
C TYR A 190 6.25 -0.88 14.33
N GLN A 191 5.28 -0.55 15.19
CA GLN A 191 4.87 -1.52 16.22
C GLN A 191 4.22 -2.77 15.61
N ASN A 192 3.47 -2.62 14.51
CA ASN A 192 2.92 -3.76 13.78
C ASN A 192 4.00 -4.64 13.15
N ALA A 193 5.05 -4.04 12.59
CA ALA A 193 6.18 -4.80 12.05
C ALA A 193 6.95 -5.55 13.15
N LEU A 194 7.13 -4.93 14.33
CA LEU A 194 7.81 -5.53 15.47
C LEU A 194 7.12 -6.77 16.06
N LYS A 195 5.82 -6.98 15.77
CA LYS A 195 5.12 -8.23 16.12
C LYS A 195 5.81 -9.46 15.46
N TYR A 196 6.45 -9.25 14.31
CA TYR A 196 7.05 -10.31 13.50
C TYR A 196 8.56 -10.17 13.30
N LEU A 197 9.12 -8.98 13.58
CA LEU A 197 10.54 -8.68 13.54
C LEU A 197 11.07 -8.29 14.93
N PRO A 198 10.94 -9.16 15.95
CA PRO A 198 11.26 -8.80 17.34
C PRO A 198 12.72 -8.44 17.56
N SER A 199 13.65 -8.93 16.73
CA SER A 199 15.08 -8.61 16.81
C SER A 199 15.40 -7.13 16.57
N LEU A 200 14.48 -6.37 15.97
CA LEU A 200 14.66 -4.94 15.72
C LEU A 200 14.26 -4.06 16.93
N ARG A 201 13.61 -4.64 17.95
CA ARG A 201 13.02 -3.88 19.07
C ARG A 201 14.07 -3.09 19.85
N ASP A 202 15.17 -3.72 20.25
CA ASP A 202 16.17 -3.05 21.08
C ASP A 202 16.89 -1.93 20.32
N SER A 203 17.20 -2.16 19.04
CA SER A 203 17.79 -1.14 18.18
C SER A 203 16.85 0.05 17.99
N LEU A 204 15.56 -0.20 17.78
CA LEU A 204 14.58 0.87 17.63
C LEU A 204 14.40 1.65 18.94
N ASN A 205 14.28 0.97 20.07
CA ASN A 205 14.14 1.62 21.38
C ASN A 205 15.33 2.55 21.68
N ARG A 206 16.56 2.12 21.34
CA ARG A 206 17.73 2.99 21.46
C ARG A 206 17.64 4.23 20.56
N LEU A 207 17.20 4.07 19.31
CA LEU A 207 17.05 5.19 18.37
C LEU A 207 15.96 6.18 18.81
N LEU A 208 14.83 5.68 19.32
CA LEU A 208 13.74 6.51 19.83
C LEU A 208 14.17 7.27 21.09
N ALA A 209 14.81 6.59 22.05
CA ALA A 209 15.31 7.21 23.27
C ALA A 209 16.36 8.30 22.97
N ALA A 210 17.26 8.08 22.01
CA ALA A 210 18.22 9.08 21.56
C ALA A 210 17.57 10.33 20.96
N ARG A 211 16.31 10.25 20.53
CA ARG A 211 15.50 11.35 20.01
C ARG A 211 14.50 11.90 21.02
N GLY A 212 14.53 11.45 22.28
CA GLY A 212 13.58 11.86 23.31
C GLY A 212 12.15 11.35 23.10
N LEU A 213 11.97 10.35 22.24
CA LEU A 213 10.69 9.71 21.97
C LEU A 213 10.58 8.43 22.81
N GLN A 214 9.56 8.33 23.65
CA GLN A 214 9.18 7.11 24.38
C GLN A 214 7.94 6.48 23.75
#